data_AF-A0A0N4VVW9-F1
#
_entry.id   AF-A0A0N4VVW9-F1
#
_cell.length_a   1.000
_cell.length_b   1.000
_cell.length_c   1.000
_cell.angle_alpha   90.00
_cell.angle_beta   90.00
_cell.angle_gamma   90.00
#
_symmetry.space_group_name_H-M   'P 1'
#
loop_
_entity.id
_entity.type
_entity.pdbx_description
1 polymer ?
#
loop_
_entity_poly.entity_id
_entity_poly.type
_entity_poly.pdbx_seq_one_letter_code
_entity_poly.pdbx_strand_id
1 'polypeptide(L)'
;MVLRAGDIISTTCYIPENPVIGVEGNSYPVGSLVAGTLVNSIERFPTLIEYLDSDVFVVKAGTAATIVRHQGDFTVIRLPHKHEFSFHRTCMARVGRLSHADIEGKIFGSAQMHRRFGYKMASGLFHKKDGYFGRKIRPLPPVRVLDEPPPPPPPNQQFTLTKDQLSGLFGHAKVHNLLPSGYCTRDYDYYKPEE
;
A
#
# COMPACT_ATOMS: atom_id res chain seq x y z
N MET A 1 28.84 10.45 -1.47
CA MET A 1 29.68 9.90 -0.40
C MET A 1 29.01 8.63 0.14
N VAL A 2 29.63 7.46 -0.05
CA VAL A 2 29.03 6.19 0.41
C VAL A 2 29.25 6.06 1.92
N LEU A 3 28.18 5.73 2.67
CA LEU A 3 28.23 5.39 4.10
C LEU A 3 29.19 4.23 4.36
N ARG A 4 30.03 4.39 5.39
CA ARG A 4 31.04 3.41 5.82
C ARG A 4 30.89 3.10 7.31
N ALA A 5 31.46 1.97 7.71
CA ALA A 5 31.57 1.64 9.12
C ALA A 5 32.42 2.69 9.83
N GLY A 6 31.91 3.23 10.94
CA GLY A 6 32.54 4.31 11.71
C GLY A 6 32.02 5.71 11.40
N ASP A 7 31.19 5.89 10.36
CA ASP A 7 30.55 7.19 10.10
C ASP A 7 29.50 7.52 11.16
N ILE A 8 29.50 8.77 11.63
CA ILE A 8 28.49 9.28 12.58
C ILE A 8 27.36 9.91 11.77
N ILE A 9 26.15 9.37 11.92
CA ILE A 9 24.93 9.92 11.33
C ILE A 9 24.10 10.65 12.37
N SER A 10 23.39 11.69 11.94
CA SER A 10 22.48 12.45 12.78
C SER A 10 21.08 12.49 12.19
N THR A 11 20.09 12.49 13.07
CA THR A 11 18.68 12.68 12.75
C THR A 11 18.22 13.99 13.39
N THR A 12 17.56 14.84 12.62
CA THR A 12 17.00 16.10 13.12
C THR A 12 15.57 16.24 12.65
N CYS A 13 14.65 16.68 13.52
CA CYS A 13 13.24 16.94 13.17
C CYS A 13 12.93 18.44 13.07
N TYR A 14 13.96 19.29 13.13
CA TYR A 14 13.82 20.73 13.09
C TYR A 14 13.70 21.23 11.65
N ILE A 15 12.67 22.04 11.37
CA ILE A 15 12.50 22.71 10.08
C ILE A 15 12.99 24.16 10.23
N PRO A 16 14.18 24.51 9.70
CA PRO A 16 14.67 25.87 9.69
C PRO A 16 13.88 26.73 8.68
N GLU A 17 13.95 28.05 8.85
CA GLU A 17 13.36 29.01 7.91
C GLU A 17 14.02 28.96 6.54
N ASN A 18 15.35 28.81 6.53
CA ASN A 18 16.14 28.66 5.30
C ASN A 18 16.44 27.18 5.02
N PRO A 19 16.22 26.68 3.79
CA PRO A 19 16.56 25.31 3.43
C PRO A 19 18.04 24.98 3.62
N VAL A 20 18.30 23.77 4.09
CA VAL A 20 19.63 23.24 4.42
C VAL A 20 20.11 22.27 3.34
N ILE A 21 21.41 22.31 3.05
CA ILE A 21 22.08 21.32 2.21
C ILE A 21 22.23 20.04 3.04
N GLY A 22 21.46 19.01 2.69
CA GLY A 22 21.49 17.74 3.38
C GLY A 22 22.83 17.01 3.25
N VAL A 23 23.36 16.51 4.37
CA VAL A 23 24.52 15.62 4.39
C VAL A 23 24.06 14.19 4.12
N GLU A 24 24.72 13.50 3.19
CA GLU A 24 24.38 12.11 2.86
C GLU A 24 24.47 11.20 4.08
N GLY A 25 23.44 10.38 4.27
CA GLY A 25 23.33 9.47 5.41
C GLY A 25 22.55 10.02 6.60
N ASN A 26 22.43 11.35 6.73
CA ASN A 26 21.63 12.00 7.76
C ASN A 26 20.14 12.04 7.38
N SER A 27 19.30 12.20 8.41
CA SER A 27 17.84 12.24 8.26
C SER A 27 17.30 13.61 8.68
N TYR A 28 16.43 14.16 7.83
CA TYR A 28 15.85 15.49 7.97
C TYR A 28 14.36 15.47 7.58
N PRO A 29 13.54 16.42 8.07
CA PRO A 29 12.21 16.62 7.53
C PRO A 29 12.33 17.13 6.08
N VAL A 30 11.49 16.63 5.17
CA VAL A 30 11.55 16.95 3.74
C VAL A 30 11.42 18.45 3.45
N GLY A 31 10.71 19.19 4.30
CA GLY A 31 10.57 20.64 4.18
C GLY A 31 11.84 21.43 4.53
N SER A 32 12.81 20.83 5.21
CA SER A 32 14.07 21.50 5.55
C SER A 32 15.14 21.41 4.46
N LEU A 33 14.97 20.50 3.50
CA LEU A 33 16.00 20.19 2.50
C LEU A 33 15.84 21.07 1.26
N VAL A 34 16.97 21.45 0.64
CA VAL A 34 16.96 22.24 -0.62
C VAL A 34 16.35 21.44 -1.78
N ALA A 35 15.60 22.10 -2.66
CA ALA A 35 15.13 21.49 -3.89
C ALA A 35 16.28 20.95 -4.75
N GLY A 36 16.13 19.74 -5.28
CA GLY A 36 17.15 19.01 -6.03
C GLY A 36 17.93 17.99 -5.20
N THR A 37 17.78 17.97 -3.86
CA THR A 37 18.41 16.94 -3.03
C THR A 37 17.87 15.55 -3.36
N LEU A 38 18.77 14.58 -3.40
CA LEU A 38 18.43 13.16 -3.50
C LEU A 38 18.09 12.62 -2.12
N VAL A 39 16.95 11.94 -2.02
CA VAL A 39 16.43 11.39 -0.76
C VAL A 39 15.95 9.95 -0.95
N ASN A 40 16.00 9.18 0.12
CA ASN A 40 15.47 7.83 0.22
C ASN A 40 14.71 7.64 1.53
N SER A 41 14.05 6.48 1.67
CA SER A 41 13.30 6.12 2.88
C SER A 41 12.38 7.26 3.36
N ILE A 42 11.52 7.75 2.47
CA ILE A 42 10.64 8.90 2.74
C ILE A 42 9.37 8.41 3.43
N GLU A 43 9.03 9.00 4.57
CA GLU A 43 7.77 8.72 5.26
C GLU A 43 6.56 9.16 4.44
N ARG A 44 5.55 8.28 4.38
CA ARG A 44 4.29 8.54 3.69
C ARG A 44 3.46 9.61 4.40
N PHE A 45 3.43 9.58 5.72
CA PHE A 45 2.75 10.54 6.59
C PHE A 45 3.64 10.90 7.79
N PRO A 46 3.51 12.11 8.38
CA PRO A 46 4.34 12.55 9.51
C PRO A 46 4.18 11.75 10.80
N THR A 47 2.97 11.22 11.02
CA THR A 47 2.65 10.42 12.20
C THR A 47 2.45 8.97 11.76
N LEU A 48 3.30 8.09 12.28
CA LEU A 48 3.13 6.65 12.10
C LEU A 48 1.92 6.20 12.90
N ILE A 49 0.88 5.73 12.20
CA ILE A 49 -0.29 5.12 12.83
C ILE A 49 -0.03 3.63 13.06
N GLU A 50 0.74 3.01 12.17
CA GLU A 50 1.15 1.61 12.24
C GLU A 50 2.63 1.50 11.84
N TYR A 51 3.40 0.57 12.42
CA TYR A 51 4.80 0.36 12.03
C TYR A 51 4.88 -0.55 10.80
N LEU A 52 4.26 -0.15 9.69
CA LEU A 52 4.16 -0.98 8.50
C LEU A 52 5.22 -0.59 7.46
N ASP A 53 5.82 -1.59 6.81
CA ASP A 53 6.78 -1.39 5.71
C ASP A 53 6.15 -0.60 4.53
N SER A 54 4.81 -0.53 4.44
CA SER A 54 4.09 0.26 3.43
C SER A 54 4.11 1.77 3.65
N ASP A 55 4.61 2.22 4.80
CA ASP A 55 4.57 3.62 5.20
C ASP A 55 5.80 4.39 4.74
N VAL A 56 6.74 3.73 4.07
CA VAL A 56 7.98 4.34 3.58
C VAL A 56 8.11 4.16 2.07
N PHE A 57 8.36 5.27 1.37
CA PHE A 57 8.70 5.27 -0.05
C PHE A 57 10.21 5.12 -0.26
N VAL A 58 10.57 4.56 -1.42
CA VAL A 58 11.96 4.45 -1.89
C VAL A 58 12.81 3.62 -0.93
N VAL A 59 12.51 2.32 -0.87
CA VAL A 59 13.24 1.32 -0.05
C VAL A 59 14.07 0.37 -0.92
N LYS A 60 13.86 0.38 -2.25
CA LYS A 60 14.57 -0.52 -3.16
C LYS A 60 16.05 -0.15 -3.28
N ALA A 61 16.93 -1.15 -3.24
CA ALA A 61 18.37 -0.99 -3.44
C ALA A 61 18.69 -0.15 -4.69
N GLY A 62 19.67 0.76 -4.55
CA GLY A 62 20.09 1.66 -5.63
C GLY A 62 19.13 2.81 -5.96
N THR A 63 17.94 2.88 -5.37
CA THR A 63 16.96 3.91 -5.73
C THR A 63 17.12 5.19 -4.89
N ALA A 64 16.70 6.31 -5.47
CA ALA A 64 16.61 7.61 -4.82
C ALA A 64 15.48 8.40 -5.49
N ALA A 65 14.79 9.23 -4.72
CA ALA A 65 13.88 10.24 -5.21
C ALA A 65 14.54 11.63 -5.17
N THR A 66 13.94 12.59 -5.88
CA THR A 66 14.45 13.97 -5.94
C THR A 66 13.39 14.93 -5.43
N ILE A 67 13.76 15.81 -4.50
CA ILE A 67 12.90 16.93 -4.10
C ILE A 67 12.79 17.91 -5.27
N VAL A 68 11.57 18.19 -5.72
CA VAL A 68 11.34 19.08 -6.87
C VAL A 68 11.12 20.51 -6.42
N ARG A 69 10.21 20.72 -5.47
CA ARG A 69 9.80 22.05 -4.98
C ARG A 69 9.04 21.94 -3.67
N HIS A 70 9.06 23.01 -2.89
CA HIS A 70 8.18 23.21 -1.73
C HIS A 70 6.97 24.04 -2.13
N GLN A 71 5.80 23.70 -1.60
CA GLN A 71 4.53 24.36 -1.82
C GLN A 71 3.78 24.46 -0.48
N GLY A 72 3.94 25.59 0.21
CA GLY A 72 3.37 25.79 1.54
C GLY A 72 3.80 24.67 2.50
N ASP A 73 2.82 23.96 3.06
CA ASP A 73 3.06 22.87 4.00
C ASP A 73 3.41 21.53 3.36
N PHE A 74 3.44 21.45 2.04
CA PHE A 74 3.79 20.24 1.32
C PHE A 74 5.06 20.39 0.49
N THR A 75 5.75 19.29 0.27
CA THR A 75 6.95 19.18 -0.56
C THR A 75 6.70 18.16 -1.65
N VAL A 76 6.87 18.58 -2.90
CA VAL A 76 6.71 17.69 -4.06
C VAL A 76 8.01 16.95 -4.32
N ILE A 77 7.92 15.63 -4.30
CA ILE A 77 9.03 14.72 -4.49
C ILE A 77 8.75 13.83 -5.70
N ARG A 78 9.74 13.73 -6.59
CA ARG A 78 9.70 12.86 -7.76
C ARG A 78 10.36 11.53 -7.45
N LEU A 79 9.58 10.46 -7.54
CA LEU A 79 10.02 9.08 -7.34
C LEU A 79 10.94 8.61 -8.48
N PRO A 80 11.67 7.49 -8.30
CA PRO A 80 12.51 6.89 -9.35
C PRO A 80 11.76 6.64 -10.67
N HIS A 81 10.46 6.32 -10.60
CA HIS A 81 9.58 6.07 -11.74
C HIS A 81 8.96 7.35 -12.34
N LYS A 82 9.50 8.53 -12.00
CA LYS A 82 9.05 9.86 -12.46
C LYS A 82 7.66 10.30 -11.97
N HIS A 83 6.97 9.50 -11.16
CA HIS A 83 5.75 9.94 -10.50
C HIS A 83 6.05 10.99 -9.46
N GLU A 84 5.23 12.03 -9.40
CA GLU A 84 5.31 13.08 -8.38
C GLU A 84 4.28 12.84 -7.29
N PHE A 85 4.74 12.94 -6.04
CA PHE A 85 3.90 12.89 -4.85
C PHE A 85 4.17 14.14 -4.01
N SER A 86 3.13 14.65 -3.39
CA SER A 86 3.19 15.78 -2.47
C SER A 86 3.11 15.24 -1.04
N PHE A 87 4.22 15.38 -0.30
CA PHE A 87 4.36 14.92 1.08
C PHE A 87 4.26 16.10 2.04
N HIS A 88 3.77 15.89 3.25
CA HIS A 88 3.78 16.94 4.26
C HIS A 88 5.22 17.32 4.65
N ARG A 89 5.48 18.61 4.92
CA ARG A 89 6.82 19.16 5.16
C ARG A 89 7.56 18.51 6.34
N THR A 90 6.81 17.96 7.29
CA THR A 90 7.36 17.30 8.49
C THR A 90 7.67 15.82 8.29
N CYS A 91 7.29 15.20 7.17
CA CYS A 91 7.68 13.82 6.87
C CYS A 91 9.20 13.72 6.86
N MET A 92 9.75 12.70 7.51
CA MET A 92 11.19 12.48 7.51
C MET A 92 11.64 11.78 6.23
N ALA A 93 12.84 12.12 5.79
CA ALA A 93 13.54 11.41 4.75
C ALA A 93 15.05 11.40 5.04
N ARG A 94 15.73 10.37 4.53
CA ARG A 94 17.17 10.29 4.59
C ARG A 94 17.77 10.83 3.31
N VAL A 95 18.87 11.57 3.42
CA VAL A 95 19.57 12.15 2.27
C VAL A 95 20.50 11.12 1.64
N GLY A 96 20.43 10.99 0.32
CA GLY A 96 21.30 10.12 -0.47
C GLY A 96 20.54 9.06 -1.28
N ARG A 97 21.32 8.14 -1.86
CA ARG A 97 20.83 6.98 -2.61
C ARG A 97 20.94 5.73 -1.74
N LEU A 98 20.02 4.78 -1.90
CA LEU A 98 20.19 3.46 -1.28
C LEU A 98 21.44 2.76 -1.81
N SER A 99 22.06 1.96 -0.94
CA SER A 99 23.21 1.13 -1.27
C SER A 99 22.85 0.08 -2.32
N HIS A 100 23.89 -0.60 -2.82
CA HIS A 100 23.77 -1.71 -3.77
C HIS A 100 23.09 -1.33 -5.10
N ALA A 101 23.58 -0.26 -5.74
CA ALA A 101 23.04 0.25 -7.01
C ALA A 101 23.29 -0.66 -8.23
N ASP A 102 24.25 -1.58 -8.12
CA ASP A 102 24.61 -2.57 -9.14
C ASP A 102 23.63 -3.76 -9.20
N ILE A 103 22.64 -3.84 -8.31
CA ILE A 103 21.68 -4.95 -8.23
C ILE A 103 20.95 -5.21 -9.56
N GLU A 104 20.62 -4.16 -10.32
CA GLU A 104 19.86 -4.28 -11.57
C GLU A 104 20.67 -4.93 -12.70
N GLY A 105 22.01 -4.83 -12.65
CA GLY A 105 22.91 -5.46 -13.61
C GLY A 105 23.27 -6.92 -13.27
N LYS A 106 22.85 -7.43 -12.10
CA LYS A 106 23.21 -8.79 -11.67
C LYS A 106 22.42 -9.86 -12.42
N ILE A 107 23.13 -10.84 -12.96
CA ILE A 107 22.57 -11.97 -13.70
C ILE A 107 22.47 -13.20 -12.77
N PHE A 108 21.35 -13.91 -12.78
CA PHE A 108 21.17 -15.12 -11.96
C PHE A 108 22.02 -16.32 -12.41
N GLY A 109 22.36 -16.40 -13.70
CA GLY A 109 23.27 -17.39 -14.29
C GLY A 109 22.66 -18.77 -14.53
N SER A 110 21.85 -19.31 -13.61
CA SER A 110 21.22 -20.63 -13.75
C SER A 110 19.82 -20.71 -13.14
N ALA A 111 19.00 -21.65 -13.62
CA ALA A 111 17.68 -21.93 -13.05
C ALA A 111 17.74 -22.37 -11.58
N GLN A 112 18.85 -22.99 -11.14
CA GLN A 112 19.03 -23.38 -9.75
C GLN A 112 19.21 -22.16 -8.83
N MET A 113 19.81 -21.08 -9.33
CA MET A 113 19.88 -19.81 -8.59
C MET A 113 18.48 -19.26 -8.32
N HIS A 114 17.56 -19.29 -9.30
CA HIS A 114 16.16 -18.90 -9.07
C HIS A 114 15.51 -19.71 -7.94
N ARG A 115 15.79 -21.02 -7.87
CA ARG A 115 15.28 -21.87 -6.76
C ARG A 115 15.88 -21.49 -5.41
N ARG A 116 17.16 -21.05 -5.35
CA ARG A 116 17.77 -20.53 -4.12
C ARG A 116 17.11 -19.25 -3.62
N PHE A 117 16.65 -18.39 -4.53
CA PHE A 117 15.83 -17.21 -4.21
C PHE A 117 14.35 -17.54 -3.91
N GLY A 118 13.96 -18.81 -3.97
CA GLY A 118 12.58 -19.25 -3.70
C GLY A 118 11.61 -19.10 -4.87
N TYR A 119 12.09 -18.75 -6.06
CA TYR A 119 11.24 -18.66 -7.25
C TYR A 119 10.90 -20.05 -7.80
N LYS A 120 9.60 -20.28 -8.04
CA LYS A 120 9.10 -21.46 -8.74
C LYS A 120 8.99 -21.20 -10.24
N MET A 121 9.05 -22.25 -11.04
CA MET A 121 8.82 -22.15 -12.49
C MET A 121 7.36 -21.75 -12.75
N ALA A 122 7.14 -20.97 -13.81
CA ALA A 122 5.80 -20.65 -14.27
C ALA A 122 5.06 -21.90 -14.76
N SER A 123 3.73 -21.82 -14.87
CA SER A 123 2.93 -22.93 -15.40
C SER A 123 3.23 -23.18 -16.88
N GLY A 124 3.15 -24.43 -17.31
CA GLY A 124 3.25 -24.83 -18.72
C GLY A 124 1.96 -24.64 -19.52
N LEU A 125 0.92 -24.04 -18.93
CA LEU A 125 -0.38 -23.85 -19.57
C LEU A 125 -0.28 -22.75 -20.63
N PHE A 126 -0.62 -23.09 -21.86
CA PHE A 126 -0.62 -22.14 -22.97
C PHE A 126 -1.82 -21.20 -22.88
N HIS A 127 -1.56 -19.89 -22.88
CA HIS A 127 -2.58 -18.85 -22.93
C HIS A 127 -2.40 -18.01 -24.21
N LYS A 128 -3.46 -17.83 -24.99
CA LYS A 128 -3.43 -16.95 -26.16
C LYS A 128 -3.30 -15.50 -25.70
N LYS A 129 -2.42 -14.73 -26.35
CA LYS A 129 -2.27 -13.30 -26.09
C LYS A 129 -3.54 -12.56 -26.54
N ASP A 130 -4.05 -11.70 -25.68
CA ASP A 130 -5.15 -10.77 -25.95
C ASP A 130 -4.61 -9.35 -26.29
N GLY A 131 -5.52 -8.38 -26.37
CA GLY A 131 -5.18 -6.98 -26.62
C GLY A 131 -4.48 -6.25 -25.46
N TYR A 132 -4.35 -6.87 -24.28
CA TYR A 132 -3.67 -6.29 -23.12
C TYR A 132 -2.14 -6.32 -23.30
N PHE A 133 -1.59 -7.37 -23.91
CA PHE A 133 -0.14 -7.57 -24.08
C PHE A 133 0.57 -6.58 -25.03
N GLY A 134 -0.17 -5.76 -25.77
CA GLY A 134 0.41 -4.72 -26.63
C GLY A 134 1.04 -3.58 -25.82
N ARG A 135 2.11 -2.97 -26.34
CA ARG A 135 2.76 -1.79 -25.73
C ARG A 135 1.74 -0.68 -25.49
N LYS A 136 1.63 -0.19 -24.25
CA LYS A 136 0.74 0.92 -23.87
C LYS A 136 1.56 2.16 -23.57
N ILE A 137 1.41 3.20 -24.38
CA ILE A 137 2.00 4.51 -24.14
C ILE A 137 0.95 5.33 -23.38
N ARG A 138 1.22 5.62 -22.10
CA ARG A 138 0.32 6.40 -21.23
C ARG A 138 1.01 7.67 -20.76
N PRO A 139 0.28 8.77 -20.59
CA PRO A 139 0.84 9.96 -19.95
C PRO A 139 1.23 9.66 -18.50
N LEU A 140 2.15 10.46 -17.96
CA LEU A 140 2.51 10.40 -16.54
C LEU A 140 1.28 10.75 -15.69
N PRO A 141 1.01 10.01 -14.60
CA PRO A 141 -0.07 10.36 -13.69
C PRO A 141 0.13 11.75 -13.07
N PRO A 142 -0.97 12.45 -12.74
CA PRO A 142 -0.89 13.73 -12.04
C PRO A 142 -0.30 13.57 -10.64
N VAL A 143 0.17 14.68 -10.07
CA VAL A 143 0.71 14.74 -8.71
C VAL A 143 -0.34 14.24 -7.72
N ARG A 144 0.04 13.27 -6.87
CA ARG A 144 -0.83 12.78 -5.79
C ARG A 144 -0.45 13.43 -4.46
N VAL A 145 -1.42 14.05 -3.80
CA VAL A 145 -1.22 14.63 -2.45
C VAL A 145 -1.49 13.55 -1.40
N LEU A 146 -0.54 13.37 -0.49
CA LEU A 146 -0.65 12.47 0.66
C LEU A 146 -0.92 13.32 1.89
N ASP A 147 -2.20 13.54 2.18
CA ASP A 147 -2.63 14.35 3.32
C ASP A 147 -3.00 13.45 4.50
N GLU A 148 -4.03 12.63 4.32
CA GLU A 148 -4.53 11.72 5.36
C GLU A 148 -4.31 10.24 5.01
N PRO A 149 -4.11 9.39 6.03
CA PRO A 149 -4.12 7.94 5.85
C PRO A 149 -5.46 7.48 5.28
N PRO A 150 -5.48 6.44 4.43
CA PRO A 150 -6.74 5.86 4.00
C PRO A 150 -7.50 5.32 5.22
N PRO A 151 -8.83 5.46 5.27
CA PRO A 151 -9.63 4.88 6.35
C PRO A 151 -9.43 3.36 6.38
N PRO A 152 -9.55 2.72 7.55
CA PRO A 152 -9.45 1.28 7.64
C PRO A 152 -10.49 0.63 6.70
N PRO A 153 -10.15 -0.48 6.04
CA PRO A 153 -11.10 -1.17 5.19
C PRO A 153 -12.34 -1.54 6.01
N PRO A 154 -13.55 -1.51 5.42
CA PRO A 154 -14.73 -1.98 6.11
C PRO A 154 -14.49 -3.44 6.57
N PRO A 155 -15.03 -3.83 7.74
CA PRO A 155 -14.86 -5.19 8.23
C PRO A 155 -15.43 -6.17 7.20
N ASN A 156 -14.79 -7.33 7.05
CA ASN A 156 -15.32 -8.41 6.21
C ASN A 156 -16.70 -8.83 6.77
N GLN A 157 -17.76 -8.49 6.04
CA GLN A 157 -19.11 -8.86 6.41
C GLN A 157 -19.43 -10.23 5.80
N GLN A 158 -19.61 -11.24 6.64
CA GLN A 158 -20.15 -12.52 6.22
C GLN A 158 -21.66 -12.50 6.47
N PHE A 159 -22.43 -12.34 5.39
CA PHE A 159 -23.88 -12.44 5.45
C PHE A 159 -24.29 -13.90 5.29
N THR A 160 -24.81 -14.51 6.35
CA THR A 160 -25.55 -15.76 6.25
C THR A 160 -27.04 -15.43 6.20
N LEU A 161 -27.69 -15.76 5.09
CA LEU A 161 -29.14 -15.68 5.01
C LEU A 161 -29.76 -16.69 5.97
N THR A 162 -30.76 -16.28 6.74
CA THR A 162 -31.59 -17.24 7.47
C THR A 162 -32.37 -18.11 6.47
N LYS A 163 -32.82 -19.30 6.89
CA LYS A 163 -33.64 -20.19 6.06
C LYS A 163 -34.85 -19.47 5.45
N ASP A 164 -35.44 -18.55 6.21
CA ASP A 164 -36.56 -17.71 5.77
C ASP A 164 -36.14 -16.73 4.67
N GLN A 165 -35.01 -16.04 4.81
CA GLN A 165 -34.49 -15.13 3.79
C GLN A 165 -34.07 -15.86 2.50
N LEU A 166 -33.57 -17.10 2.62
CA LEU A 166 -33.26 -17.97 1.47
C LEU A 166 -34.51 -18.43 0.72
N SER A 167 -35.61 -18.64 1.43
CA SER A 167 -36.84 -19.14 0.84
C SER A 167 -37.50 -18.14 -0.11
N GLY A 168 -37.28 -16.84 0.08
CA GLY A 168 -37.96 -15.78 -0.68
C GLY A 168 -39.49 -15.75 -0.51
N LEU A 169 -40.04 -16.54 0.43
CA LEU A 169 -41.46 -16.66 0.69
C LEU A 169 -41.87 -15.66 1.79
N PHE A 170 -42.69 -14.69 1.43
CA PHE A 170 -43.19 -13.66 2.34
C PHE A 170 -44.69 -13.85 2.61
N GLY A 171 -45.15 -13.54 3.83
CA GLY A 171 -46.56 -13.61 4.19
C GLY A 171 -47.16 -15.02 4.06
N HIS A 172 -48.34 -15.12 3.44
CA HIS A 172 -49.06 -16.40 3.28
C HIS A 172 -48.37 -17.41 2.37
N ALA A 173 -47.35 -17.00 1.60
CA ALA A 173 -46.55 -17.94 0.81
C ALA A 173 -45.60 -18.79 1.68
N LYS A 174 -45.33 -18.37 2.93
CA LYS A 174 -44.48 -19.11 3.88
C LYS A 174 -45.19 -20.32 4.50
N VAL A 175 -46.51 -20.26 4.60
CA VAL A 175 -47.32 -21.32 5.18
C VAL A 175 -47.74 -22.31 4.10
N HIS A 176 -47.85 -23.59 4.45
CA HIS A 176 -48.38 -24.60 3.54
C HIS A 176 -49.76 -24.17 3.05
N ASN A 177 -50.06 -24.36 1.76
CA ASN A 177 -51.32 -23.93 1.11
C ASN A 177 -52.60 -24.49 1.77
N LEU A 178 -52.46 -25.43 2.70
CA LEU A 178 -53.56 -26.04 3.46
C LEU A 178 -53.92 -25.28 4.75
N LEU A 179 -53.05 -24.39 5.25
CA LEU A 179 -53.33 -23.59 6.45
C LEU A 179 -54.40 -22.51 6.21
N PRO A 180 -54.39 -21.75 5.08
CA PRO A 180 -55.46 -20.80 4.76
C PRO A 180 -56.81 -21.45 4.43
N SER A 181 -56.82 -22.72 4.03
CA SER A 181 -58.04 -23.48 3.72
C SER A 181 -58.66 -24.16 4.94
N GLY A 182 -58.23 -23.79 6.16
CA GLY A 182 -58.84 -24.24 7.42
C GLY A 182 -58.40 -25.61 7.90
N TYR A 183 -57.41 -26.25 7.26
CA TYR A 183 -56.79 -27.45 7.80
C TYR A 183 -55.76 -27.06 8.87
N CYS A 184 -56.22 -26.88 10.11
CA CYS A 184 -55.35 -26.83 11.28
C CYS A 184 -54.64 -28.18 11.42
N THR A 185 -53.34 -28.24 11.11
CA THR A 185 -52.48 -29.24 11.75
C THR A 185 -52.52 -28.94 13.24
N ARG A 186 -53.09 -29.83 14.05
CA ARG A 186 -52.93 -29.82 15.51
C ARG A 186 -51.45 -29.52 15.82
N ASP A 187 -51.20 -28.44 16.53
CA ASP A 187 -49.89 -28.18 17.10
C ASP A 187 -49.57 -29.32 18.05
N TYR A 188 -48.67 -30.22 17.63
CA TYR A 188 -48.02 -31.10 18.59
C TYR A 188 -46.87 -30.31 19.19
N ASP A 189 -47.10 -29.76 20.37
CA ASP A 189 -46.09 -29.16 21.25
C ASP A 189 -45.04 -30.22 21.63
N TYR A 190 -44.10 -30.52 20.73
CA TYR A 190 -42.99 -31.44 21.02
C TYR A 190 -41.82 -30.76 21.76
N TYR A 191 -41.81 -29.42 21.86
CA TYR A 191 -40.77 -28.65 22.54
C TYR A 191 -41.36 -27.48 23.32
N LYS A 192 -42.14 -27.76 24.36
CA LYS A 192 -42.22 -26.82 25.50
C LYS A 192 -41.02 -27.07 26.39
N PRO A 193 -40.17 -26.08 26.69
CA PRO A 193 -39.24 -26.22 27.80
C PRO A 193 -40.08 -26.30 29.08
N GLU A 194 -39.90 -27.36 29.87
CA GLU A 194 -40.42 -27.42 31.24
C GLU A 194 -39.74 -26.33 32.08
N GLU A 195 -40.50 -25.72 32.98
CA GLU A 195 -40.08 -24.61 33.87
C GLU A 195 -38.79 -24.88 34.66
#